data_AF-H0SFA4-F1
#
_entry.id   AF-H0SFA4-F1
#
_cell.length_a   1.000
_cell.length_b   1.000
_cell.length_c   1.000
_cell.angle_alpha   90.00
_cell.angle_beta   90.00
_cell.angle_gamma   90.00
#
_symmetry.space_group_name_H-M   'P 1'
#
loop_
_entity.id
_entity.type
_entity.pdbx_description
1 polymer ?
#
loop_
_entity_poly.entity_id
_entity_poly.type
_entity_poly.pdbx_seq_one_letter_code
_entity_poly.pdbx_strand_id
1 'polypeptide(L)'
;MKIAFSIAASARRRIEALVDALKRQNGLPEVIPAVMWLDADLNPDIATSRVVIGFYDNRADIIDDITVEDGFAFVLAVTRDDERLFDGQELHYIDDAFVLKQRRTH
;
A
#
# COMPACT_ATOMS: atom_id res chain seq x y z
N MET A 1 4.08 -10.30 -13.68
CA MET A 1 3.17 -11.32 -13.09
C MET A 1 2.09 -10.55 -12.36
N LYS A 2 0.80 -10.89 -12.50
CA LYS A 2 -0.25 -10.18 -11.75
C LYS A 2 -0.38 -10.84 -10.38
N ILE A 3 0.12 -10.18 -9.34
CA ILE A 3 0.11 -10.66 -7.96
C ILE A 3 -1.33 -10.71 -7.46
N ALA A 4 -1.71 -11.78 -6.77
CA ALA A 4 -3.02 -11.92 -6.15
C ALA A 4 -3.05 -11.20 -4.79
N PHE A 5 -2.99 -9.88 -4.82
CA PHE A 5 -3.03 -9.01 -3.64
C PHE A 5 -4.39 -8.29 -3.53
N SER A 6 -4.92 -8.15 -2.32
CA SER A 6 -6.14 -7.36 -2.06
C SER A 6 -5.98 -6.40 -0.88
N ILE A 7 -6.84 -5.38 -0.81
CA ILE A 7 -6.91 -4.45 0.33
C ILE A 7 -8.22 -4.62 1.08
N ALA A 8 -8.15 -5.06 2.34
CA ALA A 8 -9.33 -5.14 3.20
C ALA A 8 -9.91 -3.76 3.51
N ALA A 9 -11.21 -3.72 3.83
CA ALA A 9 -11.91 -2.47 4.18
C ALA A 9 -11.28 -1.70 5.36
N SER A 10 -10.61 -2.38 6.31
CA SER A 10 -9.90 -1.69 7.40
C SER A 10 -8.67 -0.92 6.89
N ALA A 11 -7.86 -1.54 6.03
CA ALA A 11 -6.72 -0.88 5.41
C ALA A 11 -7.16 0.23 4.47
N ARG A 12 -8.15 -0.04 3.61
CA ARG A 12 -8.68 0.96 2.68
C ARG A 12 -9.12 2.24 3.39
N ARG A 13 -9.96 2.13 4.43
CA ARG A 13 -10.41 3.30 5.21
C ARG A 13 -9.25 4.08 5.81
N ARG A 14 -8.21 3.39 6.30
CA ARG A 14 -7.03 4.06 6.86
C ARG A 14 -6.23 4.79 5.78
N ILE A 15 -6.01 4.15 4.64
CA ILE A 15 -5.27 4.74 3.51
C ILE A 15 -6.03 5.96 2.97
N GLU A 16 -7.35 5.86 2.76
CA GLU A 16 -8.19 6.99 2.34
C GLU A 16 -8.08 8.17 3.32
N ALA A 17 -8.11 7.91 4.64
CA ALA A 17 -7.91 8.96 5.64
C ALA A 17 -6.53 9.63 5.57
N LEU A 18 -5.47 8.86 5.26
CA LEU A 18 -4.11 9.40 5.07
C LEU A 18 -4.01 10.24 3.80
N VAL A 19 -4.58 9.75 2.70
CA VAL A 19 -4.67 10.47 1.41
C VAL A 19 -5.40 11.80 1.61
N ASP A 20 -6.56 11.78 2.26
CA ASP A 20 -7.36 12.99 2.50
C ASP A 20 -6.62 13.99 3.39
N ALA A 21 -5.87 13.52 4.40
CA ALA A 21 -5.04 14.38 5.24
C ALA A 21 -3.94 15.06 4.42
N LEU A 22 -3.24 14.32 3.56
CA LEU A 22 -2.18 14.85 2.71
C LEU A 22 -2.69 15.85 1.67
N LYS A 23 -3.81 15.54 1.02
CA LYS A 23 -4.47 16.46 0.08
C LYS A 23 -4.79 17.79 0.75
N ARG A 24 -5.36 17.75 1.96
CA ARG A 24 -5.69 18.97 2.74
C ARG A 24 -4.44 19.73 3.18
N GLN A 25 -3.41 19.03 3.65
CA GLN A 25 -2.20 19.66 4.19
C GLN A 25 -1.36 20.33 3.11
N ASN A 26 -1.26 19.71 1.94
CA ASN A 26 -0.34 20.13 0.88
C ASN A 26 -1.04 20.77 -0.33
N GLY A 27 -2.38 20.85 -0.33
CA GLY A 27 -3.14 21.37 -1.47
C GLY A 27 -3.03 20.52 -2.73
N LEU A 28 -2.69 19.23 -2.58
CA LEU A 28 -2.49 18.32 -3.70
C LEU A 28 -3.86 17.82 -4.22
N PRO A 29 -4.20 18.07 -5.49
CA PRO A 29 -5.51 17.68 -6.03
C PRO A 29 -5.62 16.16 -6.23
N GLU A 30 -4.51 15.53 -6.57
CA GLU A 30 -4.41 14.09 -6.79
C GLU A 30 -3.29 13.52 -5.93
N VAL A 31 -3.61 12.44 -5.23
CA VAL A 31 -2.67 11.70 -4.40
C VAL A 31 -3.03 10.23 -4.58
N ILE A 32 -2.07 9.42 -5.04
CA ILE A 32 -2.22 7.99 -5.23
C ILE A 32 -1.44 7.28 -4.12
N PRO A 33 -2.09 6.45 -3.29
CA PRO A 33 -1.38 5.70 -2.26
C PRO A 33 -0.51 4.59 -2.87
N ALA A 34 0.65 4.37 -2.26
CA ALA A 34 1.57 3.31 -2.60
C ALA A 34 1.74 2.37 -1.39
N VAL A 35 1.42 1.09 -1.58
CA VAL A 35 1.72 0.04 -0.60
C VAL A 35 3.16 -0.39 -0.80
N MET A 36 3.98 -0.30 0.24
CA MET A 36 5.41 -0.55 0.19
C MET A 36 5.84 -1.55 1.27
N TRP A 37 6.93 -2.27 1.02
CA TRP A 37 7.64 -3.03 2.03
C TRP A 37 8.86 -2.25 2.48
N LEU A 38 8.96 -2.02 3.79
CA LEU A 38 10.13 -1.39 4.38
C LEU A 38 10.92 -2.45 5.13
N ASP A 39 12.08 -2.82 4.59
CA ASP A 39 12.94 -3.85 5.16
C ASP A 39 13.89 -3.27 6.24
N ALA A 40 13.84 -3.81 7.45
CA ALA A 40 14.68 -3.40 8.57
C ALA A 40 16.16 -3.66 8.32
N ASP A 41 16.50 -4.72 7.58
CA ASP A 41 17.90 -5.05 7.30
C ASP A 41 18.55 -4.00 6.39
N LEU A 42 17.76 -3.27 5.62
CA LEU A 42 18.19 -2.19 4.73
C LEU A 42 18.00 -0.79 5.35
N ASN A 43 17.30 -0.68 6.48
CA ASN A 43 16.93 0.60 7.09
C ASN A 43 17.28 0.57 8.59
N PRO A 44 18.44 1.09 9.01
CA PRO A 44 18.92 0.98 10.40
C PRO A 44 18.02 1.69 11.43
N ASP A 45 17.17 2.60 10.97
CA ASP A 45 16.27 3.40 11.82
C ASP A 45 14.97 2.67 12.20
N ILE A 46 14.74 1.46 11.69
CA ILE A 46 13.55 0.66 12.02
C ILE A 46 13.94 -0.69 12.63
N ALA A 47 13.22 -1.09 13.68
CA ALA A 47 13.50 -2.33 14.39
C ALA A 47 12.88 -3.58 13.73
N THR A 48 11.92 -3.42 12.83
CA THR A 48 11.18 -4.55 12.25
C THR A 48 10.63 -4.19 10.88
N SER A 49 10.81 -5.08 9.91
CA SER A 49 10.30 -4.93 8.56
C SER A 49 8.77 -4.90 8.57
N ARG A 50 8.18 -4.01 7.79
CA ARG A 50 6.72 -3.77 7.85
C ARG A 50 6.20 -3.18 6.55
N VAL A 51 4.89 -3.33 6.37
CA VAL A 51 4.18 -2.60 5.33
C VAL A 51 4.04 -1.13 5.76
N VAL A 52 4.36 -0.22 4.84
CA VAL A 52 4.15 1.21 5.00
C VAL A 52 3.38 1.77 3.80
N ILE A 53 2.78 2.94 3.97
CA ILE A 53 2.03 3.62 2.92
C ILE A 53 2.80 4.87 2.51
N GLY A 54 3.32 4.85 1.28
CA GLY A 54 3.83 6.01 0.57
C GLY A 54 2.74 6.66 -0.27
N PHE A 55 3.08 7.76 -0.94
CA PHE A 55 2.13 8.50 -1.78
C PHE A 55 2.85 9.11 -2.97
N TYR A 56 2.20 9.05 -4.14
CA TYR A 56 2.57 9.80 -5.32
C TYR A 56 1.61 10.99 -5.47
N ASP A 57 2.14 12.15 -5.85
CA ASP A 57 1.39 13.39 -6.10
C ASP A 57 1.19 13.67 -7.61
N ASN A 58 1.83 12.88 -8.47
CA ASN A 58 1.68 12.96 -9.92
C ASN A 58 1.32 11.59 -10.51
N ARG A 59 0.06 11.46 -10.97
CA ARG A 59 -0.45 10.24 -11.60
C ARG A 59 0.30 9.88 -12.89
N ALA A 60 0.74 10.88 -13.65
CA ALA A 60 1.34 10.65 -14.97
C ALA A 60 2.63 9.83 -14.88
N ASP A 61 3.35 9.93 -13.76
CA ASP A 61 4.64 9.26 -13.57
C ASP A 61 4.50 7.76 -13.25
N ILE A 62 3.30 7.32 -12.86
CA ILE A 62 3.04 5.97 -12.35
C ILE A 62 1.85 5.28 -13.01
N ILE A 63 1.33 5.84 -14.11
CA ILE A 63 0.04 5.41 -14.69
C ILE A 63 0.00 3.91 -15.02
N ASP A 64 1.13 3.36 -15.47
CA ASP A 64 1.28 1.96 -15.85
C ASP A 64 1.39 1.01 -14.63
N ASP A 65 1.67 1.56 -13.44
CA ASP A 65 1.84 0.82 -12.18
C ASP A 65 0.57 0.84 -11.31
N ILE A 66 -0.44 1.63 -11.70
CA ILE A 66 -1.68 1.76 -10.93
C ILE A 66 -2.53 0.50 -11.05
N THR A 67 -2.76 -0.13 -9.90
CA THR A 67 -3.74 -1.19 -9.72
C THR A 67 -5.07 -0.58 -9.26
N VAL A 68 -6.18 -1.06 -9.83
CA VAL A 68 -7.53 -0.69 -9.40
C VAL A 68 -8.26 -1.94 -8.93
N GLU A 69 -8.67 -1.93 -7.66
CA GLU A 69 -9.46 -2.99 -7.02
C GLU A 69 -10.72 -2.37 -6.40
N ASP A 70 -11.91 -2.82 -6.79
CA ASP A 70 -13.20 -2.31 -6.29
C ASP A 70 -13.28 -0.76 -6.27
N GLY A 71 -12.81 -0.14 -7.35
CA GLY A 71 -12.76 1.32 -7.53
C GLY A 71 -11.70 2.04 -6.69
N PHE A 72 -10.88 1.32 -5.93
CA PHE A 72 -9.76 1.86 -5.18
C PHE A 72 -8.48 1.77 -6.01
N ALA A 73 -7.89 2.92 -6.34
CA ALA A 73 -6.64 3.00 -7.09
C ALA A 73 -5.45 3.10 -6.13
N PHE A 74 -4.45 2.24 -6.31
CA PHE A 74 -3.21 2.23 -5.54
C PHE A 74 -2.05 1.68 -6.37
N VAL A 75 -0.83 1.92 -5.92
CA VAL A 75 0.38 1.27 -6.46
C VAL A 75 0.88 0.23 -5.47
N LEU A 76 1.27 -0.96 -5.95
CA LEU A 76 2.02 -1.92 -5.16
C LEU A 76 3.51 -1.71 -5.46
N ALA A 77 4.15 -0.83 -4.68
CA ALA A 77 5.52 -0.39 -4.87
C ALA A 77 6.49 -1.27 -4.06
N VAL A 78 6.64 -2.52 -4.48
CA VAL A 78 7.51 -3.52 -3.84
C VAL A 78 8.52 -4.06 -4.85
N THR A 79 9.68 -4.51 -4.36
CA THR A 79 10.69 -5.12 -5.23
C THR A 79 10.23 -6.50 -5.70
N ARG A 80 10.79 -7.00 -6.81
CA ARG A 80 10.48 -8.36 -7.31
C ARG A 80 10.74 -9.46 -6.28
N ASP A 81 11.72 -9.29 -5.41
CA ASP A 81 12.06 -10.26 -4.38
C ASP A 81 10.99 -10.26 -3.27
N ASP A 82 10.43 -9.08 -2.97
CA ASP A 82 9.37 -8.89 -1.98
C ASP A 82 7.97 -9.21 -2.51
N GLU A 83 7.75 -9.25 -3.83
CA GLU A 83 6.44 -9.56 -4.44
C GLU A 83 5.80 -10.83 -3.85
N ARG A 84 6.62 -11.82 -3.52
CA ARG A 84 6.18 -13.10 -2.91
C ARG A 84 5.56 -12.93 -1.53
N LEU A 85 5.92 -11.88 -0.79
CA LEU A 85 5.33 -11.55 0.50
C LEU A 85 3.88 -11.07 0.33
N PHE A 86 3.53 -10.50 -0.82
CA PHE A 86 2.22 -9.92 -1.10
C PHE A 86 1.30 -10.85 -1.89
N ASP A 87 1.87 -11.86 -2.56
CA ASP A 87 1.08 -12.80 -3.35
C ASP A 87 0.15 -13.66 -2.47
N GLY A 88 -1.12 -13.70 -2.85
CA GLY A 88 -2.20 -14.33 -2.09
C GLY A 88 -2.54 -13.64 -0.76
N GLN A 89 -2.00 -12.45 -0.49
CA GLN A 89 -2.26 -11.71 0.75
C GLN A 89 -3.36 -10.66 0.59
N GLU A 90 -3.99 -10.37 1.73
CA GLU A 90 -4.86 -9.24 1.94
C GLU A 90 -4.24 -8.28 2.96
N LEU A 91 -4.20 -6.99 2.63
CA LEU A 91 -3.72 -5.95 3.52
C LEU A 91 -4.82 -5.53 4.49
N HIS A 92 -4.52 -5.58 5.79
CA HIS A 92 -5.39 -5.09 6.86
C HIS A 92 -4.73 -3.96 7.65
N TYR A 93 -5.54 -3.12 8.26
CA TYR A 93 -5.11 -2.23 9.35
C TYR A 93 -5.63 -2.75 10.69
N ILE A 94 -4.73 -3.06 11.61
CA ILE A 94 -4.99 -3.70 12.91
C ILE A 94 -4.01 -3.15 13.93
N ASP A 95 -4.48 -2.76 15.11
CA ASP A 95 -3.65 -2.28 16.22
C ASP A 95 -2.62 -1.22 15.80
N ASP A 96 -3.08 -0.25 15.02
CA ASP A 96 -2.31 0.87 14.47
C ASP A 96 -1.19 0.48 13.47
N ALA A 97 -1.26 -0.73 12.90
CA ALA A 97 -0.30 -1.23 11.93
C ALA A 97 -0.95 -1.81 10.67
N PHE A 98 -0.23 -1.70 9.56
CA PHE A 98 -0.56 -2.39 8.31
C PHE A 98 0.03 -3.81 8.34
N VAL A 99 -0.82 -4.82 8.15
CA VAL A 99 -0.46 -6.23 8.31
C VAL A 99 -0.99 -7.03 7.12
N LEU A 100 -0.14 -7.89 6.56
CA LEU A 100 -0.51 -8.86 5.53
C LEU A 100 -1.10 -10.11 6.18
N LYS A 101 -2.24 -10.58 5.67
CA LYS A 101 -2.84 -11.85 6.07
C LYS A 101 -3.17 -12.67 4.83
N GLN A 102 -3.09 -13.99 4.96
CA GLN A 102 -3.52 -14.87 3.87
C GLN A 102 -4.98 -14.63 3.54
N ARG A 103 -5.25 -14.41 2.26
CA ARG A 103 -6.61 -14.30 1.75
C ARG A 103 -7.31 -15.65 1.93
N ARG A 104 -8.32 -15.71 2.79
CA ARG A 104 -9.16 -16.91 2.90
C ARG A 104 -10.08 -16.97 1.69
N THR A 105 -9.74 -17.83 0.73
CA THR A 105 -10.69 -18.26 -0.30
C THR A 105 -11.71 -19.17 0.37
N HIS A 106 -12.95 -18.69 0.53
CA HIS A 106 -14.11 -19.51 0.87
C HIS A 106 -14.63 -20.24 -0.36
#